data_AF-A0A3R7NZF3-F1
#
_entry.id   AF-A0A3R7NZF3-F1
#
_cell.length_a   1.000
_cell.length_b   1.000
_cell.length_c   1.000
_cell.angle_alpha   90.00
_cell.angle_beta   90.00
_cell.angle_gamma   90.00
#
_symmetry.space_group_name_H-M   'P 1'
#
loop_
_entity.id
_entity.type
_entity.pdbx_description
1 polymer ?
#
loop_
_entity_poly.entity_id
_entity_poly.type
_entity_poly.pdbx_seq_one_letter_code
_entity_poly.pdbx_strand_id
1 'polypeptide(L)'
;MFFGQEKVDPTKLEKLHEALGWLDGFLAGHDWAVGNSVTVADFVLVASVSTFEVSGIDLSKHRNVTAWLARCKNGLRGYHEANTPGVNDIAKIAKKLVGK
;
A
#
# COMPACT_ATOMS: atom_id res chain seq x y z
N MET A 1 -17.40 -2.60 -5.04
CA MET A 1 -15.95 -2.87 -5.20
C MET A 1 -15.47 -2.34 -6.54
N PHE A 2 -14.19 -2.00 -6.70
CA PHE A 2 -13.66 -1.47 -7.96
C PHE A 2 -13.86 -2.49 -9.10
N PHE A 3 -14.25 -2.03 -10.29
CA PHE A 3 -14.49 -2.87 -11.49
C PHE A 3 -15.70 -3.82 -11.44
N GLY A 4 -16.79 -3.42 -10.78
CA GLY A 4 -18.07 -4.14 -10.87
C GLY A 4 -18.16 -5.43 -10.04
N GLN A 5 -17.20 -5.67 -9.15
CA GLN A 5 -17.33 -6.72 -8.13
C GLN A 5 -18.19 -6.20 -6.96
N GLU A 6 -19.04 -7.06 -6.41
CA GLU A 6 -19.92 -6.70 -5.29
C GLU A 6 -19.35 -7.14 -3.93
N LYS A 7 -18.55 -8.21 -3.91
CA LYS A 7 -17.98 -8.80 -2.68
C LYS A 7 -16.49 -9.04 -2.83
N VAL A 8 -15.77 -8.91 -1.72
CA VAL A 8 -14.35 -9.28 -1.64
C VAL A 8 -14.21 -10.77 -1.93
N ASP A 9 -13.36 -11.10 -2.90
CA ASP A 9 -12.98 -12.47 -3.20
C ASP A 9 -11.88 -12.91 -2.22
N PRO A 10 -12.14 -13.88 -1.32
CA PRO A 10 -11.18 -14.31 -0.31
C PRO A 10 -9.88 -14.83 -0.93
N THR A 11 -9.95 -15.53 -2.07
CA THR A 11 -8.77 -16.10 -2.73
C THR A 11 -7.84 -14.99 -3.25
N LYS A 12 -8.42 -13.90 -3.76
CA LYS A 12 -7.63 -12.73 -4.21
C LYS A 12 -7.05 -11.98 -3.01
N LEU A 13 -7.79 -11.88 -1.91
CA LEU A 13 -7.30 -11.25 -0.68
C LEU A 13 -6.13 -12.04 -0.07
N GLU A 14 -6.21 -13.37 -0.05
CA GLU A 14 -5.12 -14.25 0.39
C GLU A 14 -3.86 -14.05 -0.46
N LYS A 15 -3.99 -14.03 -1.79
CA LYS A 15 -2.86 -13.77 -2.70
C LYS A 15 -2.26 -12.37 -2.50
N LEU A 16 -3.08 -11.37 -2.21
CA LEU A 16 -2.59 -10.04 -1.86
C LEU A 16 -1.76 -10.07 -0.56
N HIS A 17 -2.25 -10.77 0.47
CA HIS A 17 -1.51 -10.93 1.72
C HIS A 17 -0.24 -11.78 1.56
N GLU A 18 -0.22 -12.77 0.67
CA GLU A 18 0.99 -13.50 0.30
C GLU A 18 2.04 -12.56 -0.31
N ALA A 19 1.64 -11.72 -1.27
CA ALA A 19 2.53 -10.73 -1.89
C ALA A 19 3.03 -9.68 -0.88
N LEU A 20 2.16 -9.22 0.04
CA LEU A 20 2.57 -8.35 1.14
C LEU A 20 3.56 -9.05 2.08
N GLY A 21 3.41 -10.35 2.31
CA GLY A 21 4.36 -11.15 3.09
C GLY A 21 5.74 -11.24 2.43
N TRP A 22 5.80 -11.36 1.10
CA TRP A 22 7.08 -11.28 0.38
C TRP A 22 7.75 -9.91 0.54
N LEU A 23 6.97 -8.83 0.37
CA LEU A 23 7.49 -7.48 0.57
C LEU A 23 7.95 -7.24 2.03
N ASP A 24 7.19 -7.74 3.01
CA ASP A 24 7.56 -7.66 4.43
C ASP A 24 8.89 -8.37 4.71
N GLY A 25 9.12 -9.51 4.07
CA GLY A 25 10.39 -10.23 4.09
C GLY A 25 11.53 -9.48 3.41
N PHE A 26 11.29 -8.86 2.24
CA PHE A 26 12.30 -8.05 1.54
C PHE A 26 12.69 -6.79 2.33
N LEU A 27 11.78 -6.25 3.13
CA LEU A 27 12.04 -5.11 4.01
C LEU A 27 12.71 -5.51 5.33
N ALA A 28 12.84 -6.80 5.63
CA ALA A 28 13.47 -7.26 6.87
C ALA A 28 14.96 -6.89 6.89
N GLY A 29 15.35 -6.02 7.82
CA GLY A 29 16.73 -5.53 7.93
C GLY A 29 17.10 -4.41 6.95
N HIS A 30 16.12 -3.87 6.22
CA HIS A 30 16.32 -2.81 5.25
C HIS A 30 15.41 -1.60 5.51
N ASP A 31 15.95 -0.40 5.29
CA ASP A 31 15.18 0.84 5.45
C ASP A 31 14.19 1.04 4.29
N TRP A 32 14.58 0.60 3.09
CA TRP A 32 13.88 0.80 1.83
C TRP A 32 13.67 -0.54 1.11
N ALA A 33 12.86 -0.55 0.05
CA ALA A 33 12.48 -1.77 -0.66
C ALA A 33 13.69 -2.52 -1.25
N VAL A 34 14.79 -1.81 -1.53
CA VAL A 34 16.04 -2.38 -2.02
C VAL A 34 17.20 -1.80 -1.21
N GLY A 35 17.62 -2.53 -0.18
CA GLY A 35 18.72 -2.12 0.68
C GLY A 35 18.41 -0.87 1.51
N ASN A 36 19.43 -0.07 1.77
CA ASN A 36 19.36 1.05 2.72
C ASN A 36 19.43 2.43 2.02
N SER A 37 19.00 2.51 0.77
CA SER A 37 18.88 3.77 0.03
C SER A 37 17.61 3.79 -0.80
N VAL A 38 16.98 4.96 -0.91
CA VAL A 38 15.77 5.13 -1.72
C VAL A 38 16.06 4.79 -3.18
N THR A 39 15.18 4.01 -3.80
CA THR A 39 15.24 3.70 -5.23
C THR A 39 13.88 3.93 -5.90
N VAL A 40 13.83 3.79 -7.23
CA VAL A 40 12.56 3.79 -7.98
C VAL A 40 11.57 2.73 -7.46
N ALA A 41 12.06 1.64 -6.87
CA ALA A 41 11.20 0.60 -6.31
C ALA A 41 10.31 1.14 -5.18
N ASP A 42 10.83 2.03 -4.33
CA ASP A 42 10.05 2.62 -3.24
C ASP A 42 8.90 3.47 -3.77
N PHE A 43 9.13 4.25 -4.84
CA PHE A 43 8.09 5.06 -5.47
C PHE A 43 7.01 4.21 -6.14
N VAL A 44 7.39 3.12 -6.82
CA VAL A 44 6.42 2.21 -7.46
C VAL A 44 5.59 1.46 -6.42
N LEU A 45 6.25 0.90 -5.41
CA LEU A 45 5.59 0.10 -4.39
C LEU A 45 4.72 0.96 -3.49
N VAL A 46 5.16 2.17 -3.11
CA VAL A 46 4.39 3.00 -2.17
C VAL A 46 3.06 3.41 -2.78
N ALA A 47 3.00 3.71 -4.08
CA ALA A 47 1.76 4.02 -4.78
C ALA A 47 0.74 2.87 -4.67
N SER A 48 1.22 1.62 -4.79
CA SER A 48 0.38 0.43 -4.64
C SER A 48 -0.05 0.20 -3.20
N VAL A 49 0.89 0.20 -2.25
CA VAL A 49 0.61 -0.12 -0.84
C VAL A 49 -0.24 0.97 -0.17
N SER A 50 -0.03 2.25 -0.49
CA SER A 50 -0.90 3.34 -0.01
C SER A 50 -2.33 3.20 -0.53
N THR A 51 -2.51 2.68 -1.74
CA THR A 51 -3.83 2.40 -2.33
C THR A 51 -4.54 1.27 -1.57
N PHE A 52 -3.82 0.21 -1.21
CA PHE A 52 -4.37 -0.89 -0.42
C PHE A 52 -4.83 -0.43 0.96
N GLU A 53 -4.01 0.37 1.65
CA GLU A 53 -4.32 0.93 2.97
C GLU A 53 -5.65 1.71 2.95
N VAL A 54 -5.80 2.68 2.04
CA VAL A 54 -7.03 3.50 1.98
C VAL A 54 -8.24 2.75 1.42
N SER A 55 -8.01 1.59 0.79
CA SER A 55 -9.07 0.68 0.33
C SER A 55 -9.53 -0.28 1.42
N GLY A 56 -8.95 -0.21 2.63
CA GLY A 56 -9.37 -1.00 3.79
C GLY A 56 -8.68 -2.35 3.94
N ILE A 57 -7.56 -2.58 3.24
CA ILE A 57 -6.73 -3.77 3.47
C ILE A 57 -5.97 -3.59 4.78
N ASP A 58 -6.12 -4.55 5.69
CA ASP A 58 -5.40 -4.55 6.97
C ASP A 58 -3.92 -4.91 6.77
N LEU A 59 -3.05 -3.93 7.02
CA LEU A 59 -1.60 -4.10 6.94
C LEU A 59 -0.96 -4.48 8.27
N SER A 60 -1.72 -4.60 9.37
CA SER A 60 -1.18 -4.80 10.73
C SER A 60 -0.34 -6.08 10.89
N LYS A 61 -0.63 -7.11 10.08
CA LYS A 61 0.13 -8.36 10.03
C LYS A 61 1.50 -8.23 9.33
N HIS A 62 1.71 -7.15 8.59
CA HIS A 62 2.92 -6.87 7.79
C HIS A 62 3.66 -5.67 8.40
N ARG A 63 4.42 -5.94 9.48
CA ARG A 63 5.01 -4.90 10.33
C ARG A 63 6.08 -4.09 9.60
N ASN A 64 6.93 -4.73 8.81
CA ASN A 64 7.98 -4.05 8.07
C ASN A 64 7.36 -3.21 6.94
N VAL A 65 6.32 -3.73 6.26
CA VAL A 65 5.54 -2.96 5.28
C VAL A 65 4.91 -1.73 5.92
N THR A 66 4.27 -1.88 7.08
CA THR A 66 3.64 -0.75 7.79
C THR A 66 4.67 0.32 8.16
N ALA A 67 5.82 -0.09 8.71
CA ALA A 67 6.89 0.83 9.07
C ALA A 67 7.51 1.53 7.84
N TRP A 68 7.74 0.78 6.76
CA TRP A 68 8.23 1.30 5.48
C TRP A 68 7.24 2.27 4.84
N LEU A 69 5.93 1.95 4.82
CA LEU A 69 4.91 2.84 4.29
C LEU A 69 4.90 4.19 5.02
N ALA A 70 5.03 4.16 6.35
CA ALA A 70 5.15 5.38 7.15
C ALA A 70 6.42 6.17 6.83
N ARG A 71 7.57 5.49 6.64
CA ARG A 71 8.80 6.14 6.16
C ARG A 71 8.62 6.76 4.78
N CYS A 72 7.98 6.06 3.85
CA CYS A 72 7.75 6.58 2.51
C CYS A 72 6.89 7.84 2.50
N LYS A 73 5.78 7.82 3.25
CA LYS A 73 4.88 8.98 3.37
C LYS A 73 5.58 10.23 3.89
N ASN A 74 6.49 10.07 4.86
CA ASN A 74 7.16 11.20 5.50
C ASN A 74 8.51 11.59 4.85
N GLY A 75 9.18 10.64 4.21
CA GLY A 75 10.59 10.77 3.80
C GLY A 75 10.84 10.77 2.30
N LEU A 76 9.91 10.27 1.47
CA LEU A 76 10.09 10.32 0.01
C LEU A 76 9.81 11.72 -0.50
N ARG A 77 10.83 12.33 -1.12
CA ARG A 77 10.70 13.62 -1.79
C ARG A 77 9.57 13.59 -2.83
N GLY A 78 8.65 14.54 -2.73
CA GLY A 78 7.53 14.69 -3.66
C GLY A 78 6.34 13.77 -3.40
N TYR A 79 6.36 12.91 -2.36
CA TYR A 79 5.23 12.00 -2.07
C TYR A 79 3.89 12.74 -1.88
N HIS A 80 3.90 13.84 -1.14
CA HIS A 80 2.70 14.63 -0.88
C HIS A 80 2.15 15.33 -2.12
N GLU A 81 3.02 15.75 -3.04
CA GLU A 81 2.62 16.41 -4.27
C GLU A 81 2.13 15.38 -5.31
N ALA A 82 2.87 14.29 -5.50
CA ALA A 82 2.66 13.34 -6.58
C ALA A 82 1.64 12.23 -6.25
N ASN A 83 1.60 11.73 -5.00
CA ASN A 83 0.82 10.53 -4.65
C ASN A 83 -0.39 10.82 -3.75
N THR A 84 -0.26 11.72 -2.78
CA THR A 84 -1.34 11.99 -1.80
C THR A 84 -2.68 12.41 -2.44
N PRO A 85 -2.73 13.26 -3.49
CA PRO A 85 -3.99 13.61 -4.13
C PRO A 85 -4.72 12.38 -4.69
N GLY A 86 -4.01 11.50 -5.39
CA GLY A 86 -4.58 10.27 -5.95
C GLY A 86 -5.06 9.30 -4.88
N VAL A 87 -4.27 9.09 -3.83
CA VAL A 87 -4.65 8.25 -2.69
C VAL A 87 -5.91 8.78 -2.00
N ASN A 88 -6.03 10.10 -1.83
CA ASN A 88 -7.22 10.71 -1.26
C ASN A 88 -8.47 10.52 -2.13
N ASP A 89 -8.32 10.60 -3.45
CA ASP A 89 -9.43 10.36 -4.37
C ASP A 89 -9.85 8.90 -4.38
N ILE A 90 -8.91 7.96 -4.36
CA ILE A 90 -9.19 6.53 -4.17
C ILE A 90 -9.90 6.30 -2.84
N ALA A 91 -9.45 6.91 -1.73
CA ALA A 91 -10.09 6.79 -0.43
C ALA A 91 -11.56 7.24 -0.46
N LYS A 92 -11.87 8.35 -1.16
CA LYS A 92 -13.25 8.83 -1.37
C LYS A 92 -14.06 7.81 -2.17
N ILE A 93 -13.47 7.22 -3.22
CA ILE A 93 -14.16 6.21 -4.04
C ILE A 93 -14.41 4.94 -3.22
N ALA A 94 -13.42 4.45 -2.48
CA ALA A 94 -13.54 3.27 -1.62
C ALA A 94 -14.66 3.46 -0.58
N LYS A 95 -14.72 4.61 0.09
CA LYS A 95 -15.81 4.96 1.02
C LYS A 95 -17.18 4.93 0.35
N LYS A 96 -17.32 5.45 -0.88
CA LYS A 96 -18.59 5.43 -1.63
C LYS A 96 -19.00 4.01 -2.05
N LEU A 97 -18.04 3.15 -2.37
CA LEU A 97 -18.29 1.78 -2.83
C LEU A 97 -18.56 0.81 -1.68
N VAL A 98 -18.00 1.07 -0.49
CA VAL A 98 -18.21 0.27 0.73
C VAL A 98 -19.38 0.80 1.56
N GLY A 99 -19.62 2.13 1.52
CA GLY A 99 -20.69 2.81 2.26
C GLY A 99 -22.01 2.97 1.49
N LYS A 100 -22.40 1.95 0.70
CA LYS A 100 -23.82 1.67 0.48
C LYS A 100 -24.35 0.90 1.67
#